data_AF-A0A2V8PIS4-F1
#
_entry.id   AF-A0A2V8PIS4-F1
#
_cell.length_a   1.000
_cell.length_b   1.000
_cell.length_c   1.000
_cell.angle_alpha   90.00
_cell.angle_beta   90.00
_cell.angle_gamma   90.00
#
_symmetry.space_group_name_H-M   'P 1'
#
loop_
_entity.id
_entity.type
_entity.pdbx_description
1 polymer ?
#
loop_
_entity_poly.entity_id
_entity_poly.type
_entity_poly.pdbx_seq_one_letter_code
_entity_poly.pdbx_strand_id
1 'polypeptide(L)'
;MIKATLQTWLDSARAVLRQARALASFAGLYALLLVTFYIFIATREATVWQVLITYAFLVLIPAEFFVLQSAVLEHAREGKFLWPQIVRGAIKLFVATIPIVLIALVFWALLDKFQLHYPAPKAALAESLRGAPKPQPLHWPTVIFATIRFLVFAIALPLATIHLWARVSAGNVRTLFSGGAEATVKRIGRWLARAFASDSVLMYALGAILFAFIPYAVLFVKISPKGTKTDFALFIAQLLIAFCFSLIGWIVTVTALAKVNTETSTAPITQTAPRTTAEAPA
;
A
#
# COMPACT_ATOMS: atom_id res chain seq x y z
N MET A 1 11.43 -19.76 9.87
CA MET A 1 10.52 -18.62 9.64
C MET A 1 10.71 -18.04 8.25
N ILE A 2 11.86 -17.43 7.90
CA ILE A 2 12.14 -16.84 6.57
C ILE A 2 11.75 -17.74 5.38
N LYS A 3 12.14 -19.03 5.39
CA LYS A 3 11.81 -19.99 4.32
C LYS A 3 10.30 -20.16 4.12
N ALA A 4 9.53 -20.21 5.21
CA ALA A 4 8.08 -20.35 5.15
C ALA A 4 7.44 -19.08 4.58
N THR A 5 7.84 -17.91 5.07
CA THR A 5 7.38 -16.60 4.59
C THR A 5 7.64 -16.42 3.10
N LEU A 6 8.83 -16.83 2.62
CA LEU A 6 9.18 -16.79 1.20
C LEU A 6 8.35 -17.77 0.38
N GLN A 7 8.11 -18.99 0.87
CA GLN A 7 7.24 -19.97 0.21
C GLN A 7 5.80 -19.45 0.08
N THR A 8 5.21 -18.94 1.15
CA THR A 8 3.86 -18.34 1.13
C THR A 8 3.76 -17.20 0.12
N TRP A 9 4.79 -16.35 0.04
CA TRP A 9 4.84 -15.26 -0.92
C TRP A 9 4.94 -15.78 -2.37
N LEU A 10 5.82 -16.76 -2.64
CA LEU A 10 5.98 -17.38 -3.96
C LEU A 10 4.73 -18.13 -4.41
N ASP A 11 4.07 -18.85 -3.49
CA ASP A 11 2.84 -19.57 -3.79
C ASP A 11 1.69 -18.60 -4.08
N SER A 12 1.65 -17.46 -3.38
CA SER A 12 0.73 -16.37 -3.70
C SER A 12 1.03 -15.76 -5.07
N ALA A 13 2.30 -15.54 -5.42
CA ALA A 13 2.70 -15.07 -6.73
C ALA A 13 2.29 -16.02 -7.85
N ARG A 14 2.57 -17.33 -7.69
CA ARG A 14 2.16 -18.37 -8.64
C ARG A 14 0.65 -18.46 -8.79
N ALA A 15 -0.09 -18.37 -7.68
CA ALA A 15 -1.54 -18.42 -7.71
C ALA A 15 -2.13 -17.26 -8.50
N VAL A 16 -1.62 -16.04 -8.31
CA VAL A 16 -2.05 -14.85 -9.07
C VAL A 16 -1.74 -15.01 -10.55
N LEU A 17 -0.52 -15.44 -10.90
CA LEU A 17 -0.09 -15.59 -12.29
C LEU A 17 -0.84 -16.70 -13.05
N ARG A 18 -1.28 -17.75 -12.36
CA ARG A 18 -2.08 -18.83 -12.97
C ARG A 18 -3.50 -18.40 -13.33
N GLN A 19 -4.01 -17.32 -12.73
CA GLN A 19 -5.37 -16.85 -12.92
C GLN A 19 -5.43 -15.68 -13.90
N ALA A 20 -5.12 -15.96 -15.17
CA ALA A 20 -5.01 -14.95 -16.23
C ALA A 20 -6.27 -14.05 -16.36
N ARG A 21 -7.47 -14.60 -16.18
CA ARG A 21 -8.73 -13.84 -16.23
C ARG A 21 -8.85 -12.82 -15.10
N ALA A 22 -8.44 -13.20 -13.89
CA ALA A 22 -8.41 -12.31 -12.74
C ALA A 22 -7.37 -11.21 -12.94
N LEU A 23 -6.18 -11.59 -13.40
CA LEU A 23 -5.09 -10.67 -13.68
C LEU A 23 -5.47 -9.65 -14.77
N ALA A 24 -6.16 -10.07 -15.82
CA ALA A 24 -6.69 -9.17 -16.85
C ALA A 24 -7.71 -8.16 -16.28
N SER A 25 -8.57 -8.61 -15.35
CA SER A 25 -9.54 -7.73 -14.68
C SER A 25 -8.84 -6.69 -13.79
N PHE A 26 -7.82 -7.11 -13.03
CA PHE A 26 -7.00 -6.19 -12.24
C PHE A 26 -6.21 -5.22 -13.11
N ALA A 27 -5.67 -5.70 -14.24
CA ALA A 27 -4.97 -4.84 -15.19
C ALA A 27 -5.90 -3.80 -15.81
N GLY A 28 -7.13 -4.17 -16.16
CA GLY A 28 -8.14 -3.23 -16.65
C GLY A 28 -8.47 -2.14 -15.62
N LEU A 29 -8.72 -2.53 -14.35
CA LEU A 29 -8.99 -1.59 -13.27
C LEU A 29 -7.80 -0.66 -12.97
N TYR A 30 -6.57 -1.21 -13.00
CA TYR A 30 -5.37 -0.42 -12.75
C TYR A 30 -5.04 0.51 -13.92
N ALA A 31 -5.22 0.06 -15.17
CA ALA A 31 -5.07 0.90 -16.35
C ALA A 31 -6.09 2.05 -16.35
N LEU A 32 -7.35 1.77 -15.99
CA LEU A 32 -8.37 2.80 -15.82
C LEU A 32 -7.90 3.84 -14.78
N LEU A 33 -7.46 3.40 -13.61
CA LEU A 33 -6.93 4.29 -12.56
C LEU A 33 -5.77 5.16 -13.06
N LEU A 34 -4.83 4.59 -13.82
CA LEU A 34 -3.70 5.35 -14.37
C LEU A 34 -4.13 6.35 -15.45
N VAL A 35 -5.09 6.00 -16.30
CA VAL A 35 -5.68 6.92 -17.28
C VAL A 35 -6.36 8.09 -16.56
N THR A 36 -7.11 7.81 -15.51
CA THR A 36 -7.75 8.83 -14.65
C THR A 36 -6.70 9.76 -14.03
N PHE A 37 -5.60 9.22 -13.47
CA PHE A 37 -4.48 10.01 -12.98
C PHE A 37 -3.83 10.86 -14.07
N TYR A 38 -3.60 10.28 -15.25
CA TYR A 38 -3.00 11.00 -16.37
C TYR A 38 -3.87 12.18 -16.80
N ILE A 39 -5.18 11.99 -16.96
CA ILE A 39 -6.11 13.07 -17.34
C ILE A 39 -6.14 14.14 -16.25
N PHE A 40 -6.19 13.75 -14.97
CA PHE A 40 -6.15 14.68 -13.84
C PHE A 40 -4.89 15.56 -13.86
N ILE A 41 -3.71 14.97 -14.08
CA ILE A 41 -2.43 15.70 -14.12
C ILE A 41 -2.28 16.53 -15.42
N ALA A 42 -2.76 16.01 -16.54
CA ALA A 42 -2.67 16.67 -17.84
C ALA A 42 -3.61 17.87 -17.95
N THR A 43 -4.69 17.89 -17.16
CA THR A 43 -5.62 19.02 -17.07
C THR A 43 -4.94 20.18 -16.34
N ARG A 44 -4.29 21.06 -17.10
CA ARG A 44 -3.72 22.32 -16.58
C ARG A 44 -4.81 23.40 -16.62
N GLU A 45 -5.04 24.08 -15.49
CA GLU A 45 -6.21 24.93 -15.29
C GLU A 45 -6.18 26.25 -16.08
N ALA A 46 -7.19 26.48 -16.93
CA ALA A 46 -7.50 27.80 -17.49
C ALA A 46 -9.02 28.08 -17.63
N THR A 47 -9.92 27.10 -17.47
CA THR A 47 -11.38 27.27 -17.67
C THR A 47 -12.23 26.61 -16.56
N VAL A 48 -13.45 27.10 -16.34
CA VAL A 48 -14.41 26.58 -15.33
C VAL A 48 -14.72 25.09 -15.54
N TRP A 49 -14.86 24.65 -16.79
CA TRP A 49 -15.12 23.24 -17.10
C TRP A 49 -13.96 22.33 -16.68
N GLN A 50 -12.71 22.77 -16.87
CA GLN A 50 -11.54 22.03 -16.41
C GLN A 50 -11.53 21.90 -14.89
N VAL A 51 -11.89 22.97 -14.16
CA VAL A 51 -12.00 22.93 -12.69
C VAL A 51 -13.03 21.91 -12.22
N LEU A 52 -14.23 21.88 -12.83
CA LEU A 52 -15.26 20.89 -12.50
C LEU A 52 -14.78 19.45 -12.76
N ILE A 53 -14.09 19.23 -13.89
CA ILE A 53 -13.51 17.93 -14.24
C ILE A 53 -12.43 17.51 -13.23
N THR A 54 -11.56 18.44 -12.82
CA THR A 54 -10.53 18.20 -11.79
C THR A 54 -11.18 17.81 -10.45
N TYR A 55 -12.26 18.48 -10.03
CA TYR A 55 -12.99 18.10 -8.82
C TYR A 55 -13.67 16.72 -8.95
N ALA A 56 -14.22 16.39 -10.11
CA ALA A 56 -14.78 15.06 -10.34
C ALA A 56 -13.70 13.98 -10.23
N PHE A 57 -12.52 14.20 -10.81
CA PHE A 57 -11.40 13.27 -10.72
C PHE A 57 -10.81 13.14 -9.32
N LEU A 58 -10.86 14.20 -8.51
CA LEU A 58 -10.45 14.15 -7.10
C LEU A 58 -11.28 13.13 -6.29
N VAL A 59 -12.54 12.89 -6.67
CA VAL A 59 -13.41 11.87 -6.07
C VAL A 59 -13.27 10.53 -6.77
N LEU A 60 -13.17 10.53 -8.10
CA LEU A 60 -13.11 9.31 -8.91
C LEU A 60 -11.83 8.50 -8.65
N ILE A 61 -10.68 9.15 -8.53
CA ILE A 61 -9.39 8.47 -8.30
C ILE A 61 -9.42 7.63 -7.02
N PRO A 62 -9.79 8.16 -5.83
CA PRO A 62 -9.98 7.34 -4.64
C PRO A 62 -11.01 6.23 -4.84
N ALA A 63 -12.12 6.49 -5.51
CA ALA A 63 -13.17 5.49 -5.73
C ALA A 63 -12.63 4.29 -6.55
N GLU A 64 -11.97 4.56 -7.69
CA GLU A 64 -11.33 3.56 -8.53
C GLU A 64 -10.25 2.79 -7.77
N PHE A 65 -9.43 3.49 -7.00
CA PHE A 65 -8.42 2.88 -6.14
C PHE A 65 -9.05 1.89 -5.16
N PHE A 66 -10.09 2.28 -4.42
CA PHE A 66 -10.74 1.39 -3.45
C PHE A 66 -11.51 0.24 -4.11
N VAL A 67 -12.06 0.43 -5.31
CA VAL A 67 -12.64 -0.66 -6.11
C VAL A 67 -11.56 -1.69 -6.47
N LEU A 68 -10.39 -1.24 -6.92
CA LEU A 68 -9.25 -2.12 -7.18
C LEU A 68 -8.81 -2.85 -5.90
N GLN A 69 -8.64 -2.16 -4.78
CA GLN A 69 -8.23 -2.79 -3.52
C GLN A 69 -9.25 -3.83 -3.04
N SER A 70 -10.55 -3.51 -3.12
CA SER A 70 -11.60 -4.45 -2.75
C SER A 70 -11.67 -5.64 -3.69
N ALA A 71 -11.46 -5.44 -5.00
CA ALA A 71 -11.43 -6.53 -5.96
C ALA A 71 -10.29 -7.51 -5.64
N VAL A 72 -9.10 -7.00 -5.33
CA VAL A 72 -7.94 -7.83 -4.94
C VAL A 72 -8.23 -8.62 -3.67
N LEU A 73 -8.78 -7.98 -2.64
CA LEU A 73 -9.05 -8.63 -1.35
C LEU A 73 -10.19 -9.66 -1.41
N GLU A 74 -11.30 -9.37 -2.09
CA GLU A 74 -12.39 -10.34 -2.22
C GLU A 74 -11.99 -11.52 -3.11
N HIS A 75 -11.25 -11.27 -4.18
CA HIS A 75 -10.72 -12.34 -5.02
C HIS A 75 -9.69 -13.20 -4.27
N ALA A 76 -8.85 -12.61 -3.43
CA ALA A 76 -7.91 -13.35 -2.59
C ALA A 76 -8.62 -14.30 -1.60
N ARG A 77 -9.84 -13.97 -1.20
CA ARG A 77 -10.65 -14.74 -0.23
C ARG A 77 -11.54 -15.78 -0.89
N GLU A 78 -12.29 -15.38 -1.91
CA GLU A 78 -13.34 -16.22 -2.51
C GLU A 78 -12.95 -16.79 -3.89
N GLY A 79 -11.88 -16.28 -4.50
CA GLY A 79 -11.43 -16.68 -5.84
C GLY A 79 -12.37 -16.27 -6.98
N LYS A 80 -13.36 -15.39 -6.72
CA LYS A 80 -14.40 -14.98 -7.67
C LYS A 80 -14.57 -13.45 -7.68
N PHE A 81 -14.99 -12.91 -8.82
CA PHE A 81 -15.34 -11.50 -8.98
C PHE A 81 -16.84 -11.28 -8.78
N LEU A 82 -17.24 -10.86 -7.58
CA LEU A 82 -18.62 -10.51 -7.27
C LEU A 82 -18.76 -8.98 -7.18
N TRP A 83 -19.03 -8.32 -8.31
CA TRP A 83 -19.09 -6.85 -8.40
C TRP A 83 -19.90 -6.14 -7.31
N PRO A 84 -21.11 -6.59 -6.93
CA PRO A 84 -21.85 -5.96 -5.85
C PRO A 84 -21.12 -6.02 -4.50
N GLN A 85 -20.38 -7.10 -4.24
CA GLN A 85 -19.57 -7.23 -3.04
C GLN A 85 -18.31 -6.37 -3.12
N ILE A 86 -17.65 -6.31 -4.29
CA ILE A 86 -16.48 -5.45 -4.54
C ILE A 86 -16.83 -3.98 -4.29
N VAL A 87 -17.96 -3.49 -4.80
CA VAL A 87 -18.36 -2.09 -4.60
C VAL A 87 -18.69 -1.80 -3.12
N ARG A 88 -19.42 -2.71 -2.46
CA ARG A 88 -19.69 -2.58 -1.01
C ARG A 88 -18.40 -2.65 -0.19
N GLY A 89 -17.49 -3.53 -0.57
CA GLY A 89 -16.17 -3.67 0.05
C GLY A 89 -15.35 -2.40 -0.13
N ALA A 90 -15.33 -1.79 -1.32
CA ALA A 90 -14.65 -0.54 -1.59
C ALA A 90 -15.10 0.58 -0.64
N ILE A 91 -16.41 0.72 -0.42
CA ILE A 91 -16.97 1.68 0.55
C ILE A 91 -16.49 1.36 1.98
N LYS A 92 -16.50 0.08 2.38
CA LYS A 92 -15.99 -0.34 3.70
C LYS A 92 -14.51 0.02 3.86
N LEU A 93 -13.70 -0.24 2.83
CA LEU A 93 -12.26 0.05 2.84
C LEU A 93 -12.01 1.56 2.90
N PHE A 94 -12.76 2.36 2.13
CA PHE A 94 -12.70 3.82 2.16
C PHE A 94 -12.95 4.33 3.59
N VAL A 95 -14.07 3.94 4.20
CA VAL A 95 -14.42 4.36 5.57
C VAL A 95 -13.38 3.90 6.59
N ALA A 96 -12.87 2.67 6.45
CA ALA A 96 -11.83 2.15 7.32
C ALA A 96 -10.49 2.88 7.18
N THR A 97 -10.24 3.53 6.04
CA THR A 97 -8.97 4.25 5.79
C THR A 97 -8.98 5.66 6.40
N ILE A 98 -10.16 6.23 6.68
CA ILE A 98 -10.29 7.59 7.24
C ILE A 98 -9.45 7.77 8.53
N PRO A 99 -9.53 6.90 9.55
CA PRO A 99 -8.72 7.05 10.75
C PRO A 99 -7.21 7.00 10.47
N ILE A 100 -6.78 6.17 9.51
CA ILE A 100 -5.37 6.06 9.13
C ILE A 100 -4.91 7.37 8.46
N VAL A 101 -5.73 7.94 7.57
CA VAL A 101 -5.43 9.23 6.93
C VAL A 101 -5.34 10.35 7.96
N LEU A 102 -6.25 10.39 8.94
CA LEU A 102 -6.17 11.37 10.03
C LEU A 102 -4.88 11.24 10.84
N ILE A 103 -4.49 10.00 11.18
CA ILE A 103 -3.21 9.74 11.85
C ILE A 103 -2.03 10.19 10.97
N ALA A 104 -2.06 9.87 9.68
CA ALA A 104 -1.03 10.26 8.72
C ALA A 104 -0.88 11.80 8.63
N LEU A 105 -1.99 12.54 8.58
CA LEU A 105 -2.00 14.00 8.57
C LEU A 105 -1.46 14.59 9.88
N VAL A 106 -1.84 14.03 11.04
CA VAL A 106 -1.30 14.46 12.34
C VAL A 106 0.21 14.23 12.41
N PHE A 107 0.69 13.05 12.01
CA PHE A 107 2.12 12.75 11.96
C PHE A 107 2.85 13.68 11.00
N TRP A 108 2.29 13.93 9.81
CA TRP A 108 2.86 14.87 8.85
C TRP A 108 3.02 16.27 9.47
N ALA A 109 1.94 16.81 10.04
CA ALA A 109 1.95 18.13 10.67
C ALA A 109 2.94 18.22 11.85
N LEU A 110 3.03 17.16 12.66
CA LEU A 110 4.02 17.09 13.76
C LEU A 110 5.45 17.10 13.22
N LEU A 111 5.75 16.27 12.22
CA LEU A 111 7.09 16.20 11.62
C LEU A 111 7.48 17.54 10.97
N ASP A 112 6.56 18.20 10.28
CA ASP A 112 6.78 19.54 9.72
C ASP A 112 7.08 20.56 10.84
N LYS A 113 6.27 20.56 11.90
CA LYS A 113 6.47 21.44 13.06
C LYS A 113 7.83 21.20 13.73
N PHE A 114 8.26 19.94 13.89
CA PHE A 114 9.57 19.63 14.44
C PHE A 114 10.71 20.02 13.49
N GLN A 115 10.54 19.81 12.18
CA GLN A 115 11.56 20.17 11.20
C GLN A 115 11.80 21.69 11.12
N LEU A 116 10.79 22.52 11.41
CA LEU A 116 10.97 23.98 11.50
C LEU A 116 12.02 24.41 12.54
N HIS A 117 12.27 23.59 13.56
CA HIS A 117 13.32 23.84 14.57
C HIS A 117 14.73 23.51 14.06
N TYR A 118 14.84 22.81 12.92
CA TYR A 118 16.09 22.41 12.28
C TYR A 118 16.08 22.85 10.81
N PRO A 119 16.09 24.17 10.54
CA PRO A 119 15.98 24.69 9.19
C PRO A 119 17.10 24.13 8.32
N ALA A 120 16.72 23.51 7.20
CA ALA A 120 17.70 23.01 6.25
C ALA A 120 18.58 24.18 5.77
N PRO A 121 19.89 23.96 5.58
CA PRO A 121 20.73 24.93 4.90
C PRO A 121 20.04 25.29 3.59
N LYS A 122 19.80 26.58 3.35
CA LYS A 122 19.22 27.04 2.09
C LYS A 122 20.17 26.56 1.01
N ALA A 123 19.81 25.48 0.30
CA ALA A 123 20.54 25.06 -0.87
C ALA A 123 20.55 26.29 -1.77
N ALA A 124 21.72 26.91 -1.94
CA ALA A 124 21.86 28.06 -2.80
C ALA A 124 21.62 27.56 -4.23
N LEU A 125 20.35 27.50 -4.63
CA LEU A 125 19.91 27.18 -5.98
C LEU A 125 20.64 28.10 -6.99
N ALA A 126 21.01 29.30 -6.54
CA ALA A 126 21.84 30.28 -7.24
C ALA A 126 23.33 29.89 -7.37
N GLU A 127 23.92 29.13 -6.43
CA GLU A 127 25.31 28.64 -6.55
C GLU A 127 25.42 27.39 -7.42
N SER A 128 24.41 26.52 -7.43
CA SER A 128 24.35 25.37 -8.36
C SER A 128 24.25 25.77 -9.84
N LEU A 129 23.90 27.02 -10.13
CA LEU A 129 23.89 27.58 -11.49
C LEU A 129 25.23 28.22 -11.90
N ARG A 130 26.19 28.39 -10.97
CA ARG A 130 27.46 29.11 -11.21
C ARG A 130 28.70 28.22 -11.23
N GLY A 131 28.56 26.89 -11.16
CA GLY A 131 29.69 25.97 -11.27
C GLY A 131 29.36 24.56 -10.77
N ALA A 132 30.38 23.69 -10.76
CA ALA A 132 30.26 22.36 -10.18
C ALA A 132 29.85 22.48 -8.69
N PRO A 133 28.81 21.76 -8.25
CA PRO A 133 28.30 21.87 -6.89
C PRO A 133 29.41 21.53 -5.89
N LYS A 134 29.76 22.49 -5.04
CA LYS A 134 30.68 22.22 -3.92
C LYS A 134 30.02 21.18 -3.01
N PRO A 135 30.76 20.17 -2.52
CA PRO A 135 30.20 19.19 -1.59
C PRO A 135 29.75 19.92 -0.32
N GLN A 136 28.43 19.98 -0.11
CA GLN A 136 27.86 20.54 1.12
C GLN A 136 27.93 19.50 2.23
N PRO A 137 28.22 19.91 3.48
CA PRO A 137 28.22 18.98 4.60
C PRO A 137 26.83 18.35 4.76
N LEU A 138 26.80 17.06 5.08
CA LEU A 138 25.56 16.31 5.27
C LEU A 138 24.75 16.91 6.43
N HIS A 139 23.57 17.45 6.14
CA HIS A 139 22.67 17.96 7.16
C HIS A 139 21.88 16.81 7.80
N TRP A 140 22.43 16.22 8.85
CA TRP A 140 21.86 15.08 9.57
C TRP A 140 20.37 15.23 9.94
N PRO A 141 19.87 16.38 10.43
CA PRO A 141 18.44 16.52 10.72
C PRO A 141 17.57 16.26 9.48
N THR A 142 17.95 16.78 8.31
CA THR A 142 17.21 16.53 7.06
C THR A 142 17.18 15.05 6.73
N VAL A 143 18.31 14.35 6.88
CA VAL A 143 18.40 12.90 6.63
C VAL A 143 17.49 12.13 7.60
N ILE A 144 17.51 12.48 8.88
CA ILE A 144 16.68 11.84 9.92
C ILE A 144 15.19 12.07 9.62
N PHE A 145 14.75 13.31 9.37
CA PHE A 145 13.35 13.59 9.05
C PHE A 145 12.90 12.93 7.75
N ALA A 146 13.74 12.92 6.71
CA ALA A 146 13.45 12.20 5.47
C ALA A 146 13.33 10.69 5.71
N THR A 147 14.22 10.11 6.54
CA THR A 147 14.19 8.70 6.91
C THR A 147 12.92 8.37 7.70
N ILE A 148 12.54 9.18 8.68
CA ILE A 148 11.31 8.99 9.46
C ILE A 148 10.09 9.10 8.55
N ARG A 149 10.02 10.10 7.66
CA ARG A 149 8.92 10.21 6.69
C ARG A 149 8.86 8.97 5.79
N PHE A 150 9.99 8.50 5.29
CA PHE A 150 10.03 7.29 4.48
C PHE A 150 9.53 6.07 5.27
N LEU A 151 10.05 5.83 6.47
CA LEU A 151 9.61 4.71 7.32
C LEU A 151 8.11 4.79 7.64
N VAL A 152 7.58 5.97 7.95
CA VAL A 152 6.18 6.14 8.32
C VAL A 152 5.26 6.03 7.10
N PHE A 153 5.50 6.81 6.05
CA PHE A 153 4.59 6.94 4.91
C PHE A 153 4.79 5.87 3.82
N ALA A 154 6.01 5.36 3.64
CA ALA A 154 6.29 4.35 2.61
C ALA A 154 6.23 2.91 3.15
N ILE A 155 6.38 2.71 4.47
CA ILE A 155 6.40 1.36 5.07
C ILE A 155 5.28 1.19 6.09
N ALA A 156 5.28 1.96 7.18
CA ALA A 156 4.41 1.72 8.32
C ALA A 156 2.93 1.89 8.01
N LEU A 157 2.56 3.00 7.38
CA LEU A 157 1.17 3.31 7.05
C LEU A 157 0.60 2.37 5.99
N PRO A 158 1.26 2.11 4.84
CA PRO A 158 0.76 1.14 3.86
C PRO A 158 0.59 -0.26 4.47
N LEU A 159 1.58 -0.71 5.25
CA LEU A 159 1.53 -2.02 5.89
C LEU A 159 0.35 -2.13 6.87
N ALA A 160 0.21 -1.16 7.77
CA ALA A 160 -0.96 -1.08 8.64
C ALA A 160 -2.24 -1.14 7.81
N THR A 161 -2.37 -0.25 6.82
CA THR A 161 -3.55 -0.13 5.96
C THR A 161 -3.97 -1.46 5.33
N ILE A 162 -3.04 -2.22 4.75
CA ILE A 162 -3.34 -3.54 4.16
C ILE A 162 -3.89 -4.52 5.21
N HIS A 163 -3.31 -4.56 6.41
CA HIS A 163 -3.83 -5.40 7.49
C HIS A 163 -5.22 -4.95 7.96
N LEU A 164 -5.50 -3.64 7.99
CA LEU A 164 -6.84 -3.15 8.32
C LEU A 164 -7.84 -3.58 7.25
N TRP A 165 -7.49 -3.41 5.98
CA TRP A 165 -8.33 -3.78 4.87
C TRP A 165 -8.63 -5.27 4.83
N ALA A 166 -7.62 -6.12 5.00
CA ALA A 166 -7.80 -7.57 5.08
C ALA A 166 -8.75 -7.98 6.20
N ARG A 167 -8.72 -7.28 7.34
CA ARG A 167 -9.66 -7.52 8.45
C ARG A 167 -11.06 -7.02 8.15
N VAL A 168 -11.17 -5.84 7.54
CA VAL A 168 -12.45 -5.18 7.24
C VAL A 168 -13.20 -5.90 6.12
N SER A 169 -12.49 -6.39 5.10
CA SER A 169 -13.11 -7.22 4.07
C SER A 169 -13.70 -8.50 4.68
N ALA A 170 -12.99 -9.11 5.63
CA ALA A 170 -13.44 -10.32 6.33
C ALA A 170 -14.64 -10.11 7.28
N GLY A 171 -15.00 -8.88 7.63
CA GLY A 171 -15.99 -8.61 8.67
C GLY A 171 -16.86 -7.37 8.47
N ASN A 172 -17.40 -6.88 9.59
CA ASN A 172 -18.24 -5.69 9.64
C ASN A 172 -17.46 -4.50 10.23
N VAL A 173 -17.45 -3.37 9.52
CA VAL A 173 -16.80 -2.12 9.96
C VAL A 173 -17.33 -1.68 11.33
N ARG A 174 -18.60 -1.92 11.64
CA ARG A 174 -19.21 -1.59 12.93
C ARG A 174 -18.48 -2.22 14.12
N THR A 175 -17.94 -3.43 13.95
CA THR A 175 -17.21 -4.12 15.03
C THR A 175 -15.83 -3.50 15.31
N LEU A 176 -15.33 -2.61 14.45
CA LEU A 176 -14.12 -1.85 14.74
C LEU A 176 -14.36 -0.80 15.84
N PHE A 177 -15.58 -0.23 15.87
CA PHE A 177 -15.91 0.91 16.75
C PHE A 177 -16.85 0.54 17.91
N SER A 178 -17.36 -0.69 17.96
CA SER A 178 -18.19 -1.15 19.09
C SER A 178 -17.36 -1.30 20.36
N GLY A 179 -17.88 -0.95 21.54
CA GLY A 179 -17.25 -1.26 22.85
C GLY A 179 -16.39 -0.15 23.48
N GLY A 180 -16.52 1.10 23.04
CA GLY A 180 -15.88 2.26 23.67
C GLY A 180 -14.43 2.51 23.24
N ALA A 181 -13.89 3.66 23.69
CA ALA A 181 -12.57 4.14 23.27
C ALA A 181 -11.42 3.21 23.72
N GLU A 182 -11.44 2.74 24.97
CA GLU A 182 -10.38 1.88 25.51
C GLU A 182 -10.28 0.54 24.76
N ALA A 183 -11.42 -0.12 24.53
CA ALA A 183 -11.44 -1.38 23.79
C ALA A 183 -11.02 -1.21 22.33
N THR A 184 -11.32 -0.04 21.74
CA THR A 184 -10.89 0.33 20.39
C THR A 184 -9.38 0.51 20.34
N VAL A 185 -8.78 1.26 21.27
CA VAL A 185 -7.33 1.45 21.35
C VAL A 185 -6.61 0.12 21.56
N LYS A 186 -7.08 -0.73 22.49
CA LYS A 186 -6.51 -2.09 22.70
C LYS A 186 -6.64 -2.98 21.46
N ARG A 187 -7.70 -2.84 20.67
CA ARG A 187 -7.86 -3.55 19.39
C ARG A 187 -6.90 -3.04 18.32
N ILE A 188 -6.75 -1.72 18.22
CA ILE A 188 -5.82 -1.07 17.29
C ILE A 188 -4.39 -1.50 17.62
N GLY A 189 -3.96 -1.43 18.89
CA GLY A 189 -2.63 -1.83 19.32
C GLY A 189 -2.30 -3.29 18.96
N ARG A 190 -3.22 -4.23 19.26
CA ARG A 190 -3.06 -5.65 18.88
C ARG A 190 -3.05 -5.89 17.37
N TRP A 191 -3.68 -5.02 16.59
CA TRP A 191 -3.65 -5.09 15.13
C TRP A 191 -2.35 -4.54 14.57
N LEU A 192 -1.89 -3.38 15.05
CA LEU A 192 -0.60 -2.82 14.67
C LEU A 192 0.55 -3.76 15.03
N ALA A 193 0.53 -4.36 16.22
CA ALA A 193 1.54 -5.35 16.61
C ALA A 193 1.63 -6.53 15.62
N ARG A 194 0.51 -6.93 15.00
CA ARG A 194 0.49 -7.96 13.95
C ARG A 194 0.94 -7.42 12.60
N ALA A 195 0.56 -6.19 12.26
CA ALA A 195 1.02 -5.53 11.04
C ALA A 195 2.55 -5.39 11.02
N PHE A 196 3.17 -5.14 12.18
CA PHE A 196 4.61 -5.03 12.35
C PHE A 196 5.31 -6.32 12.79
N ALA A 197 4.64 -7.47 12.69
CA ALA A 197 5.31 -8.75 12.86
C ALA A 197 6.41 -8.91 11.78
N SER A 198 7.52 -9.55 12.13
CA SER A 198 8.67 -9.73 11.23
C SER A 198 8.29 -10.36 9.89
N ASP A 199 7.36 -11.32 9.89
CA ASP A 199 6.85 -11.97 8.69
C ASP A 199 6.07 -11.00 7.78
N SER A 200 5.19 -10.17 8.37
CA SER A 200 4.43 -9.14 7.64
C SER A 200 5.35 -8.09 7.01
N VAL A 201 6.35 -7.64 7.77
CA VAL A 201 7.36 -6.67 7.30
C VAL A 201 8.20 -7.27 6.16
N LEU A 202 8.62 -8.53 6.28
CA LEU A 202 9.37 -9.22 5.23
C LEU A 202 8.54 -9.40 3.96
N MET A 203 7.28 -9.81 4.06
CA MET A 203 6.37 -9.93 2.91
C MET A 203 6.15 -8.58 2.21
N TYR A 204 6.00 -7.50 2.99
CA TYR A 204 5.88 -6.16 2.44
C TYR A 204 7.17 -5.69 1.78
N ALA A 205 8.34 -5.96 2.38
CA ALA A 205 9.62 -5.61 1.80
C ALA A 205 9.86 -6.31 0.45
N LEU A 206 9.59 -7.62 0.36
CA LEU A 206 9.62 -8.37 -0.90
C LEU A 206 8.67 -7.78 -1.94
N GLY A 207 7.47 -7.44 -1.49
CA GLY A 207 6.48 -6.69 -2.26
C GLY A 207 7.01 -5.39 -2.82
N ALA A 208 7.52 -4.52 -1.96
CA ALA A 208 7.98 -3.18 -2.29
C ALA A 208 9.13 -3.22 -3.30
N ILE A 209 10.01 -4.22 -3.22
CA ILE A 209 11.03 -4.46 -4.25
C ILE A 209 10.36 -4.63 -5.62
N LEU A 210 9.30 -5.44 -5.68
CA LEU A 210 8.60 -5.77 -6.91
C LEU A 210 7.71 -4.63 -7.43
N PHE A 211 6.92 -3.98 -6.59
CA PHE A 211 5.95 -2.96 -7.02
C PHE A 211 6.45 -1.52 -7.00
N ALA A 212 7.57 -1.22 -6.33
CA ALA A 212 8.11 0.13 -6.23
C ALA A 212 9.53 0.23 -6.77
N PHE A 213 10.48 -0.54 -6.24
CA PHE A 213 11.89 -0.39 -6.61
C PHE A 213 12.20 -0.80 -8.05
N ILE A 214 11.68 -1.95 -8.52
CA ILE A 214 11.86 -2.39 -9.91
C ILE A 214 11.23 -1.39 -10.90
N PRO A 215 9.94 -1.00 -10.77
CA PRO A 215 9.34 0.01 -11.63
C PRO A 215 10.11 1.33 -11.63
N TYR A 216 10.56 1.78 -10.46
CA TYR A 216 11.40 2.98 -10.35
C TYR A 216 12.71 2.83 -11.14
N ALA A 217 13.44 1.74 -10.95
CA ALA A 217 14.67 1.48 -11.70
C ALA A 217 14.40 1.43 -13.22
N VAL A 218 13.33 0.76 -13.66
CA VAL A 218 12.96 0.65 -15.07
C VAL A 218 12.68 2.02 -15.71
N LEU A 219 12.01 2.92 -14.98
CA LEU A 219 11.62 4.24 -15.50
C LEU A 219 12.76 5.27 -15.46
N PHE A 220 13.67 5.18 -14.48
CA PHE A 220 14.69 6.22 -14.24
C PHE A 220 16.11 5.83 -14.68
N VAL A 221 16.37 4.56 -15.00
CA VAL A 221 17.64 4.17 -15.62
C VAL A 221 17.70 4.74 -17.04
N LYS A 222 18.64 5.65 -17.26
CA LYS A 222 18.84 6.31 -18.55
C LYS A 222 19.41 5.32 -19.56
N ILE A 223 18.62 5.01 -20.57
CA ILE A 223 19.05 4.28 -21.75
C ILE A 223 18.82 5.23 -22.91
N SER A 224 19.89 5.60 -23.62
CA SER A 224 19.83 6.53 -24.76
C SER A 224 20.10 5.76 -26.06
N PRO A 225 19.07 5.12 -26.66
CA PRO A 225 19.24 4.50 -27.96
C PRO A 225 19.45 5.57 -29.04
N LYS A 226 20.07 5.16 -30.15
CA LYS A 226 20.21 6.04 -31.31
C LYS A 226 18.92 5.99 -32.12
N GLY A 227 18.15 7.07 -32.14
CA GLY A 227 17.03 7.28 -33.07
C GLY A 227 15.66 7.46 -32.42
N THR A 228 14.82 8.32 -33.02
CA THR A 228 13.53 8.72 -32.44
C THR A 228 12.51 7.57 -32.33
N LYS A 229 12.48 6.63 -33.29
CA LYS A 229 11.55 5.49 -33.24
C LYS A 229 11.91 4.49 -32.15
N THR A 230 13.21 4.26 -31.95
CA THR A 230 13.73 3.36 -30.92
C THR A 230 13.60 3.99 -29.53
N ASP A 231 13.81 5.30 -29.39
CA ASP A 231 13.51 6.05 -28.16
C ASP A 231 12.05 5.87 -27.72
N PHE A 232 11.11 6.07 -28.65
CA PHE A 232 9.68 5.94 -28.36
C PHE A 232 9.27 4.51 -28.01
N ALA A 233 9.76 3.52 -28.77
CA ALA A 233 9.48 2.11 -28.50
C ALA A 233 10.04 1.67 -27.13
N LEU A 234 11.25 2.12 -26.79
CA LEU A 234 11.86 1.84 -25.50
C LEU A 234 11.07 2.48 -24.35
N PHE A 235 10.63 3.73 -24.51
CA PHE A 235 9.78 4.40 -23.53
C PHE A 235 8.48 3.63 -23.27
N ILE A 236 7.79 3.19 -24.32
CA ILE A 236 6.57 2.36 -24.18
C ILE A 236 6.92 1.05 -23.46
N ALA A 237 8.01 0.38 -23.83
CA ALA A 237 8.41 -0.86 -23.19
C ALA A 237 8.71 -0.67 -21.70
N GLN A 238 9.43 0.39 -21.32
CA GLN A 238 9.68 0.74 -19.91
C GLN A 238 8.37 0.98 -19.16
N LEU A 239 7.42 1.70 -19.77
CA LEU A 239 6.12 1.96 -19.16
C LEU A 239 5.31 0.67 -18.94
N LEU A 240 5.28 -0.24 -19.94
CA LEU A 240 4.60 -1.53 -19.83
C LEU A 240 5.24 -2.44 -18.78
N ILE A 241 6.57 -2.48 -18.73
CA ILE A 241 7.31 -3.25 -17.73
C ILE A 241 7.03 -2.69 -16.33
N ALA A 242 7.14 -1.38 -16.13
CA ALA A 242 6.84 -0.71 -14.87
C ALA A 242 5.39 -0.96 -14.44
N PHE A 243 4.43 -0.88 -15.37
CA PHE A 243 3.02 -1.19 -15.16
C PHE A 243 2.85 -2.62 -14.63
N CYS A 244 3.41 -3.62 -15.34
CA CYS A 244 3.29 -5.02 -14.97
C CYS A 244 3.88 -5.31 -13.58
N PHE A 245 5.08 -4.80 -13.30
CA PHE A 245 5.73 -5.01 -12.00
C PHE A 245 5.01 -4.30 -10.85
N SER A 246 4.54 -3.07 -11.06
CA SER A 246 3.74 -2.32 -10.09
C SER A 246 2.44 -3.08 -9.75
N LEU A 247 1.72 -3.51 -10.78
CA LEU A 247 0.45 -4.23 -10.62
C LEU A 247 0.63 -5.59 -9.95
N ILE A 248 1.49 -6.45 -10.51
CA ILE A 248 1.69 -7.81 -10.02
C ILE A 248 2.27 -7.76 -8.60
N GLY A 249 3.28 -6.93 -8.37
CA GLY A 249 3.88 -6.81 -7.05
C GLY A 249 2.86 -6.37 -6.00
N TRP A 250 2.01 -5.38 -6.32
CA TRP A 250 0.99 -4.91 -5.40
C TRP A 250 -0.05 -6.01 -5.08
N ILE A 251 -0.60 -6.67 -6.11
CA ILE A 251 -1.60 -7.74 -5.95
C ILE A 251 -1.04 -8.88 -5.10
N VAL A 252 0.18 -9.32 -5.39
CA VAL A 252 0.84 -10.42 -4.67
C VAL A 252 1.04 -10.05 -3.20
N THR A 253 1.50 -8.84 -2.90
CA THR A 253 1.68 -8.36 -1.53
C THR A 253 0.38 -8.32 -0.75
N VAL A 254 -0.66 -7.70 -1.33
CA VAL A 254 -1.98 -7.61 -0.67
C VAL A 254 -2.57 -9.00 -0.45
N THR A 255 -2.49 -9.89 -1.45
CA THR A 255 -2.99 -11.26 -1.36
C THR A 255 -2.25 -12.08 -0.30
N ALA A 256 -0.92 -12.02 -0.29
CA ALA A 256 -0.11 -12.76 0.68
C ALA A 256 -0.41 -12.29 2.11
N LEU A 257 -0.44 -10.97 2.35
CA LEU A 257 -0.76 -10.42 3.66
C LEU A 257 -2.21 -10.72 4.09
N ALA A 258 -3.17 -10.74 3.16
CA ALA A 258 -4.55 -11.11 3.47
C ALA A 258 -4.68 -12.58 3.91
N LYS A 259 -3.93 -13.50 3.28
CA LYS A 259 -3.93 -14.92 3.66
C LYS A 259 -3.36 -15.16 5.05
N VAL A 260 -2.22 -14.55 5.38
CA VAL A 260 -1.60 -14.66 6.72
C VAL A 260 -2.54 -14.21 7.83
N ASN A 261 -3.31 -13.13 7.58
CA ASN A 261 -4.30 -12.64 8.53
C ASN A 261 -5.48 -13.60 8.73
N THR A 262 -5.82 -14.38 7.70
CA THR A 262 -6.92 -15.36 7.75
C THR A 262 -6.51 -16.62 8.51
N GLU A 263 -5.36 -17.20 8.16
CA GLU A 263 -4.86 -18.46 8.77
C GLU A 263 -4.72 -18.34 10.30
N THR A 264 -4.19 -17.21 10.78
CA THR A 264 -3.99 -16.95 12.20
C THR A 264 -5.32 -16.80 12.97
N SER A 265 -6.41 -16.42 12.31
CA SER A 265 -7.73 -16.28 12.95
C SER A 265 -8.46 -17.62 13.14
N THR A 266 -8.03 -18.67 12.44
CA THR A 266 -8.61 -20.03 12.46
C THR A 266 -7.81 -21.04 13.28
N ALA A 267 -6.68 -20.64 13.88
CA ALA A 267 -5.93 -21.53 14.75
C ALA A 267 -6.84 -22.00 15.91
N PRO A 268 -7.05 -23.31 16.08
CA PRO A 268 -7.96 -23.83 17.08
C PRO A 268 -7.44 -23.39 18.46
N ILE A 269 -8.31 -22.74 19.23
CA ILE A 269 -8.13 -22.62 20.67
C ILE A 269 -8.07 -24.06 21.15
N THR A 270 -6.88 -24.57 21.47
CA THR A 270 -6.74 -25.82 22.21
C THR A 270 -7.61 -25.65 23.44
N GLN A 271 -8.80 -26.27 23.41
CA GLN A 271 -9.65 -26.39 24.58
C GLN A 271 -8.81 -27.18 25.58
N THR A 272 -8.20 -26.47 26.51
CA THR A 272 -7.63 -27.07 27.70
C THR A 272 -8.81 -27.75 28.38
N ALA A 273 -8.93 -29.07 28.18
CA ALA A 273 -9.98 -29.87 28.77
C ALA A 273 -10.01 -29.58 30.29
N PRO A 274 -11.19 -29.43 30.89
CA PRO A 274 -11.27 -29.26 32.33
C PRO A 274 -10.59 -30.45 32.99
N ARG A 275 -9.55 -30.19 33.78
CA ARG A 275 -8.95 -31.19 34.67
C ARG A 275 -10.07 -31.68 35.58
N THR A 276 -10.61 -32.85 35.28
CA THR A 276 -11.44 -33.61 36.20
C THR A 276 -10.57 -33.89 37.42
N THR A 277 -10.85 -33.22 38.53
CA THR A 277 -10.32 -33.59 39.84
C THR A 277 -10.85 -34.97 40.16
N ALA A 278 -9.98 -35.98 40.04
CA ALA A 278 -10.26 -37.32 40.52
C ALA A 278 -10.44 -37.24 42.04
N GLU A 279 -11.67 -37.47 42.47
CA GLU A 279 -12.09 -37.69 43.83
C GLU A 279 -11.37 -38.94 44.37
N ALA A 280 -10.77 -38.83 45.55
CA ALA A 280 -10.01 -39.89 46.20
C ALA A 280 -10.95 -41.02 46.68
N PRO A 281 -10.56 -42.31 46.55
CA PRO A 281 -11.23 -43.37 47.28
C PRO A 281 -10.71 -43.48 48.72
N ALA A 282 -11.67 -43.81 49.59
CA ALA A 282 -11.61 -43.90 51.04
C ALA A 282 -10.62 -44.92 51.62
#